data_AF-A0A6L7LGX4-F1
#
_entry.id   AF-A0A6L7LGX4-F1
#
_cell.length_a   1.000
_cell.length_b   1.000
_cell.length_c   1.000
_cell.angle_alpha   90.00
_cell.angle_beta   90.00
_cell.angle_gamma   90.00
#
_symmetry.space_group_name_H-M   'P 1'
#
loop_
_entity.id
_entity.type
_entity.pdbx_description
1 polymer ?
#
loop_
_entity_poly.entity_id
_entity_poly.type
_entity_poly.pdbx_seq_one_letter_code
_entity_poly.pdbx_strand_id
1 'polypeptide(L)'
;MLEIVRDNSMQTILPSIVQASSLEKANGRNWAAKLLCNSLVGPMLGGAMLLWAPCMPFAVAGLLYAFGAAAFLRVRGAFTLRKRQSTWWQDIREAAGFLLSHDFLLKLAAVAGAWNLFFLMALTALILHVQENLGGSSFDYSSVLAVGALGGAVGGWFGNRIVATLGPGRTAQYALLFSTPSFLCMAVAPDTWSLALVYFLFNFSGTV
;
A
#
# COMPACT_ATOMS: atom_id res chain seq x y z
N MET A 1 -5.80 12.55 10.70
CA MET A 1 -4.60 13.03 11.44
C MET A 1 -4.02 11.95 12.36
N LEU A 2 -4.77 11.41 13.34
CA LEU A 2 -4.29 10.32 14.22
C LEU A 2 -3.83 9.06 13.46
N GLU A 3 -4.53 8.69 12.38
CA GLU A 3 -4.18 7.56 11.53
C GLU A 3 -2.82 7.73 10.82
N ILE A 4 -2.56 8.92 10.29
CA ILE A 4 -1.28 9.25 9.63
C ILE A 4 -0.13 9.22 10.64
N VAL A 5 -0.36 9.71 11.86
CA VAL A 5 0.63 9.67 12.95
C VAL A 5 0.87 8.23 13.38
N ARG A 6 -0.17 7.40 13.52
CA ARG A 6 -0.06 5.96 13.84
C ARG A 6 0.77 5.24 12.77
N ASP A 7 0.46 5.46 11.50
CA ASP A 7 1.08 4.73 10.40
C ASP A 7 2.56 5.08 10.21
N ASN A 8 2.92 6.36 10.39
CA ASN A 8 4.31 6.80 10.40
C ASN A 8 5.05 6.34 11.66
N SER A 9 4.45 6.47 12.84
CA SER A 9 5.09 6.08 14.11
C SER A 9 5.34 4.57 14.17
N MET A 10 4.44 3.75 13.64
CA MET A 10 4.64 2.30 13.55
C MET A 10 5.83 1.94 12.67
N GLN A 11 6.01 2.62 11.53
CA GLN A 11 7.16 2.39 10.65
C GLN A 11 8.48 2.83 11.29
N THR A 12 8.47 3.92 12.07
CA THR A 12 9.67 4.44 12.74
C THR A 12 10.02 3.68 14.02
N ILE A 13 9.05 3.06 14.70
CA ILE A 13 9.26 2.30 15.95
C ILE A 13 9.59 0.83 15.67
N LEU A 14 9.16 0.24 14.55
CA LEU A 14 9.46 -1.16 14.23
C LEU A 14 10.97 -1.49 14.30
N PRO A 15 11.88 -0.64 13.80
CA PRO A 15 13.33 -0.83 13.91
C PRO A 15 13.89 -0.78 15.33
N SER A 16 13.23 -0.11 16.28
CA SER A 16 13.70 0.01 17.66
C SER A 16 13.23 -1.14 18.56
N ILE A 17 12.26 -1.94 18.09
CA ILE A 17 11.70 -3.08 18.82
C ILE A 17 12.22 -4.41 18.27
N VAL A 18 12.63 -4.46 16.99
CA VAL A 18 12.99 -5.71 16.30
C VAL A 18 14.45 -5.66 15.81
N GLN A 19 15.18 -6.76 15.99
CA GLN A 19 16.56 -6.88 15.47
C GLN A 19 16.59 -6.71 13.93
N ALA A 20 17.64 -6.06 13.41
CA ALA A 20 17.76 -5.69 11.99
C ALA A 20 17.56 -6.85 11.00
N SER A 21 17.98 -8.07 11.35
CA SER A 21 17.78 -9.29 10.55
C SER A 21 16.32 -9.75 10.44
N SER A 22 15.45 -9.30 11.34
CA SER A 22 14.03 -9.65 11.38
C SER A 22 13.11 -8.50 10.92
N LEU A 23 13.69 -7.37 10.53
CA LEU A 23 12.99 -6.12 10.23
C LEU A 23 12.16 -6.24 8.94
N GLU A 24 12.71 -6.88 7.92
CA GLU A 24 12.00 -7.18 6.66
C GLU A 24 10.79 -8.09 6.89
N LYS A 25 10.95 -9.14 7.71
CA LYS A 25 9.87 -10.07 8.07
C LYS A 25 8.80 -9.42 8.94
N ALA A 26 9.19 -8.55 9.87
CA ALA A 26 8.28 -7.79 10.72
C ALA A 26 7.50 -6.75 9.91
N ASN A 27 8.17 -6.04 8.99
CA ASN A 27 7.56 -5.06 8.10
C ASN A 27 6.57 -5.75 7.13
N GLY A 28 6.97 -6.87 6.54
CA GLY A 28 6.11 -7.68 5.67
C GLY A 28 4.85 -8.20 6.38
N ARG A 29 4.98 -8.68 7.63
CA ARG A 29 3.82 -9.07 8.45
C ARG A 29 2.91 -7.90 8.79
N ASN A 30 3.47 -6.74 9.12
CA ASN A 30 2.69 -5.55 9.42
C ASN A 30 1.93 -5.07 8.18
N TRP A 31 2.60 -5.04 7.03
CA TRP A 31 2.00 -4.68 5.75
C TRP A 31 0.90 -5.65 5.34
N ALA A 32 1.15 -6.97 5.43
CA ALA A 32 0.14 -7.99 5.16
C ALA A 32 -1.07 -7.88 6.10
N ALA A 33 -0.84 -7.65 7.40
CA ALA A 33 -1.92 -7.44 8.36
C ALA A 33 -2.72 -6.17 8.03
N LYS A 34 -2.07 -5.07 7.66
CA LYS A 34 -2.74 -3.84 7.21
C LYS A 34 -3.56 -4.08 5.94
N LEU A 35 -3.01 -4.77 4.96
CA LEU A 35 -3.70 -5.06 3.71
C LEU A 35 -4.95 -5.91 3.97
N LEU A 36 -4.83 -7.00 4.72
CA LEU A 36 -5.97 -7.86 5.08
C LEU A 36 -7.02 -7.08 5.88
N CYS A 37 -6.59 -6.31 6.88
CA CYS A 37 -7.51 -5.54 7.70
C CYS A 37 -8.21 -4.41 6.93
N ASN A 38 -7.50 -3.71 6.04
CA ASN A 38 -8.03 -2.52 5.37
C ASN A 38 -8.80 -2.87 4.08
N SER A 39 -8.37 -3.91 3.36
CA SER A 39 -8.96 -4.26 2.07
C SER A 39 -10.02 -5.36 2.17
N LEU A 40 -9.97 -6.22 3.19
CA LEU A 40 -10.94 -7.32 3.33
C LEU A 40 -11.80 -7.17 4.58
N VAL A 41 -11.18 -7.20 5.76
CA VAL A 41 -11.91 -7.29 7.03
C VAL A 41 -12.67 -6.00 7.33
N GLY A 42 -12.05 -4.85 7.09
CA GLY A 42 -12.60 -3.53 7.35
C GLY A 42 -13.88 -3.25 6.57
N PRO A 43 -13.87 -3.36 5.22
CA PRO A 43 -15.08 -3.18 4.42
C PRO A 43 -16.17 -4.22 4.72
N MET A 44 -15.81 -5.50 4.90
CA MET A 44 -16.78 -6.57 5.20
C MET A 44 -17.48 -6.35 6.55
N LEU A 45 -16.72 -6.16 7.62
CA LEU A 45 -17.28 -5.94 8.96
C LEU A 45 -17.90 -4.55 9.09
N GLY A 46 -17.27 -3.52 8.53
CA GLY A 46 -17.78 -2.15 8.56
C GLY A 46 -19.12 -2.02 7.84
N GLY A 47 -19.26 -2.64 6.67
CA GLY A 47 -20.52 -2.71 5.94
C GLY A 47 -21.60 -3.47 6.72
N ALA A 48 -21.28 -4.64 7.25
CA ALA A 48 -22.22 -5.42 8.07
C ALA A 48 -22.68 -4.67 9.34
N MET A 49 -21.76 -3.98 10.01
CA MET A 49 -22.05 -3.15 11.19
C MET A 49 -22.95 -1.97 10.84
N LEU A 50 -22.74 -1.35 9.68
CA LEU A 50 -23.55 -0.22 9.24
C LEU A 50 -25.00 -0.64 8.95
N LEU A 51 -25.22 -1.86 8.42
CA LEU A 51 -26.55 -2.42 8.22
C LEU A 51 -27.32 -2.62 9.53
N TRP A 52 -26.62 -2.89 10.63
CA TRP A 52 -27.24 -3.11 11.94
C TRP A 52 -27.52 -1.80 12.67
N ALA A 53 -26.51 -0.94 12.78
CA ALA A 53 -26.67 0.38 13.37
C ALA A 53 -25.57 1.35 12.87
N PRO A 54 -25.94 2.55 12.38
CA PRO A 54 -24.97 3.54 11.88
C PRO A 54 -23.89 3.96 12.89
N CYS A 55 -24.19 3.89 14.19
CA CYS A 55 -23.24 4.26 15.26
C CYS A 55 -22.26 3.13 15.63
N MET A 56 -22.53 1.89 15.21
CA MET A 56 -21.78 0.70 15.63
C MET A 56 -20.31 0.69 15.16
N PRO A 57 -19.98 1.06 13.90
CA PRO A 57 -18.59 1.13 13.46
C PRO A 57 -17.74 2.07 14.32
N PHE A 58 -18.32 3.22 14.73
CA PHE A 58 -17.63 4.21 15.55
C PHE A 58 -17.39 3.72 16.97
N ALA A 59 -18.38 3.04 17.58
CA ALA A 59 -18.23 2.48 18.92
C ALA A 59 -17.16 1.38 18.96
N VAL A 60 -17.15 0.48 17.98
CA VAL A 60 -16.15 -0.60 17.89
C VAL A 60 -14.76 -0.04 17.60
N ALA A 61 -14.65 0.93 16.69
CA ALA A 61 -13.38 1.63 16.45
C ALA A 61 -12.85 2.27 17.74
N GLY A 62 -13.72 2.95 18.51
CA GLY A 62 -13.36 3.54 19.81
C GLY A 62 -12.82 2.51 20.80
N LEU A 63 -13.48 1.35 20.91
CA LEU A 63 -13.03 0.25 21.77
C LEU A 63 -11.68 -0.33 21.33
N LEU A 64 -11.48 -0.53 20.03
CA LEU A 64 -10.21 -1.01 19.47
C LEU A 64 -9.07 -0.01 19.71
N TYR A 65 -9.32 1.28 19.57
CA TYR A 65 -8.36 2.33 19.91
C TYR A 65 -8.05 2.35 21.41
N ALA A 66 -9.05 2.22 22.28
CA ALA A 66 -8.84 2.14 23.72
C ALA A 66 -8.03 0.91 24.13
N PHE A 67 -8.31 -0.25 23.52
CA PHE A 67 -7.55 -1.47 23.73
C PHE A 67 -6.10 -1.32 23.23
N GLY A 68 -5.91 -0.73 22.05
CA GLY A 68 -4.58 -0.41 21.51
C GLY A 68 -3.79 0.53 22.42
N ALA A 69 -4.42 1.57 22.95
CA ALA A 69 -3.81 2.48 23.92
C ALA A 69 -3.41 1.73 25.21
N ALA A 70 -4.29 0.89 25.75
CA ALA A 70 -4.01 0.08 26.93
C ALA A 70 -2.87 -0.94 26.68
N ALA A 71 -2.78 -1.51 25.49
CA ALA A 71 -1.69 -2.38 25.08
C ALA A 71 -0.37 -1.60 24.95
N PHE A 72 -0.40 -0.41 24.36
CA PHE A 72 0.77 0.48 24.28
C PHE A 72 1.29 0.89 25.65
N LEU A 73 0.41 1.15 26.62
CA LEU A 73 0.81 1.43 28.02
C LEU A 73 1.55 0.25 28.68
N ARG A 74 1.38 -0.98 28.18
CA ARG A 74 2.10 -2.16 28.65
C ARG A 74 3.43 -2.41 27.93
N VAL A 75 3.67 -1.73 26.81
CA VAL A 75 4.95 -1.84 26.09
C VAL A 75 6.02 -1.08 26.88
N ARG A 76 6.82 -1.81 27.65
CA ARG A 76 8.02 -1.27 28.29
C ARG A 76 9.16 -1.28 27.27
N GLY A 77 9.58 -0.10 26.84
CA GLY A 77 10.77 0.09 26.01
C GLY A 77 11.52 1.33 26.45
N ALA A 78 12.85 1.27 26.43
CA ALA A 78 13.68 2.46 26.55
C ALA A 78 13.58 3.25 25.24
N PHE A 79 12.46 3.96 25.05
CA PHE A 79 12.30 4.89 23.95
C PHE A 79 13.18 6.11 24.27
N THR A 80 14.48 6.01 24.00
CA THR A 80 15.38 7.15 24.05
C THR A 80 14.99 8.09 22.92
N LEU A 81 14.03 8.97 23.18
CA LEU A 81 13.77 10.13 22.35
C LEU A 81 14.99 11.03 22.50
N ARG A 82 15.95 10.90 21.58
CA ARG A 82 16.99 11.91 21.43
C ARG A 82 16.24 13.17 21.01
N LYS A 83 15.94 14.06 21.95
CA LYS A 83 15.31 15.36 21.70
C LYS A 83 16.28 16.14 20.81
N ARG A 84 16.13 16.00 19.50
CA ARG A 84 16.81 16.84 18.54
C ARG A 84 16.05 18.16 18.53
N GLN A 85 16.71 19.25 18.93
CA GLN A 85 16.19 20.60 18.74
C GLN A 85 16.37 20.94 17.26
N SER A 86 15.53 20.38 16.40
CA SER A 86 15.46 20.73 14.98
C SER A 86 14.10 21.32 14.67
N THR A 87 14.08 22.29 13.75
CA THR A 87 12.83 22.78 13.17
C THR A 87 12.38 21.85 12.05
N TRP A 88 11.07 21.79 11.78
CA TRP A 88 10.52 20.95 10.71
C TRP A 88 11.21 21.17 9.36
N TRP A 89 11.57 22.42 9.05
CA TRP A 89 12.32 22.77 7.83
C TRP A 89 13.76 22.27 7.82
N GLN A 90 14.43 22.18 8.97
CA GLN A 90 15.77 21.62 9.08
C GLN A 90 15.74 20.12 8.85
N ASP A 91 14.74 19.41 9.39
CA ASP A 91 14.58 17.97 9.16
C ASP A 91 14.31 17.65 7.68
N ILE A 92 13.46 18.46 7.01
CA ILE A 92 13.21 18.30 5.57
C ILE A 92 14.49 18.54 4.75
N ARG A 93 15.25 19.60 5.06
CA ARG A 93 16.49 19.91 4.34
C ARG A 93 17.55 18.85 4.54
N GLU A 94 17.67 18.31 5.76
CA GLU A 94 18.57 17.22 6.07
C GLU A 94 18.18 15.94 5.32
N ALA A 95 16.89 15.57 5.34
CA ALA A 95 16.39 14.43 4.60
C ALA A 95 16.61 14.59 3.08
N ALA A 96 16.33 15.77 2.53
CA ALA A 96 16.55 16.08 1.13
C ALA A 96 18.05 16.05 0.77
N GLY A 97 18.92 16.65 1.59
CA GLY A 97 20.38 16.62 1.39
C GLY A 97 20.96 15.21 1.49
N PHE A 98 20.43 14.39 2.40
CA PHE A 98 20.80 12.98 2.50
C PHE A 98 20.37 12.19 1.26
N LEU A 99 19.15 12.41 0.76
CA LEU A 99 18.65 11.76 -0.45
C LEU A 99 19.45 12.16 -1.70
N LEU A 100 19.75 13.45 -1.83
CA LEU A 100 20.51 14.02 -2.95
C LEU A 100 21.99 13.63 -2.94
N SER A 101 22.55 13.25 -1.78
CA SER A 101 23.94 12.79 -1.67
C SER A 101 24.13 11.30 -1.97
N HIS A 102 23.05 10.53 -2.09
CA HIS A 102 23.08 9.09 -2.32
C HIS A 102 22.38 8.72 -3.63
N ASP A 103 23.16 8.58 -4.72
CA ASP A 103 22.65 8.25 -6.05
C ASP A 103 21.72 7.04 -6.11
N PHE A 104 21.99 6.00 -5.32
CA PHE A 104 21.14 4.81 -5.27
C PHE A 104 19.76 5.11 -4.68
N LEU A 105 19.72 5.85 -3.56
CA LEU A 105 18.46 6.24 -2.91
C LEU A 105 17.68 7.22 -3.78
N LEU A 106 18.36 8.16 -4.42
CA LEU A 106 17.74 9.10 -5.35
C LEU A 106 17.08 8.38 -6.52
N LYS A 107 17.76 7.41 -7.14
CA LYS A 107 17.20 6.60 -8.23
C LYS A 107 16.00 5.77 -7.76
N LEU A 108 16.10 5.14 -6.58
CA LEU A 108 14.99 4.38 -6.02
C LEU A 108 13.77 5.26 -5.74
N ALA A 109 13.98 6.44 -5.16
CA ALA A 109 12.92 7.41 -4.89
C ALA A 109 12.30 7.96 -6.18
N ALA A 110 13.11 8.26 -7.19
CA ALA A 110 12.62 8.72 -8.49
C ALA A 110 11.78 7.65 -9.20
N VAL A 111 12.24 6.40 -9.21
CA VAL A 111 11.50 5.28 -9.82
C VAL A 111 10.20 5.01 -9.06
N ALA A 112 10.24 4.95 -7.72
CA ALA A 112 9.05 4.75 -6.91
C ALA A 112 8.05 5.91 -7.05
N GLY A 113 8.55 7.15 -7.07
CA GLY A 113 7.73 8.35 -7.26
C GLY A 113 7.08 8.40 -8.64
N ALA A 114 7.84 8.12 -9.70
CA ALA A 114 7.32 8.03 -11.06
C ALA A 114 6.25 6.93 -11.17
N TRP A 115 6.55 5.73 -10.68
CA TRP A 115 5.60 4.62 -10.68
C TRP A 115 4.30 4.98 -9.94
N ASN A 116 4.41 5.62 -8.77
CA ASN A 116 3.24 6.05 -7.99
C ASN A 116 2.41 7.12 -8.72
N LEU A 117 3.07 8.09 -9.37
CA LEU A 117 2.41 9.12 -10.17
C LEU A 117 1.60 8.50 -11.31
N PHE A 118 2.20 7.61 -12.09
CA PHE A 118 1.52 6.93 -13.20
C PHE A 118 0.40 6.03 -12.72
N PHE A 119 0.60 5.32 -11.62
CA PHE A 119 -0.44 4.49 -11.02
C PHE A 119 -1.66 5.32 -10.60
N LEU A 120 -1.45 6.45 -9.91
CA LEU A 120 -2.54 7.35 -9.50
C LEU A 120 -3.25 7.99 -10.70
N MET A 121 -2.49 8.37 -11.73
CA MET A 121 -3.03 8.91 -12.97
C MET A 121 -3.92 7.88 -13.67
N ALA A 122 -3.44 6.65 -13.83
CA ALA A 122 -4.19 5.56 -14.44
C ALA A 122 -5.45 5.22 -13.62
N LEU A 123 -5.34 5.12 -12.29
CA LEU A 123 -6.47 4.83 -11.41
C LEU A 123 -7.56 5.90 -11.50
N THR A 124 -7.16 7.16 -11.61
CA THR A 124 -8.09 8.29 -11.77
C THR A 124 -8.74 8.29 -13.16
N ALA A 125 -7.98 7.97 -14.21
CA ALA A 125 -8.49 7.89 -15.58
C ALA A 125 -9.37 6.64 -15.82
N LEU A 126 -9.16 5.56 -15.05
CA LEU A 126 -9.81 4.26 -15.23
C LEU A 126 -11.35 4.37 -15.15
N ILE A 127 -11.87 5.22 -14.26
CA ILE A 127 -13.32 5.39 -14.12
C ILE A 127 -13.94 6.03 -15.37
N LEU A 128 -13.33 7.08 -15.92
CA LEU A 128 -13.76 7.68 -17.18
C LEU A 128 -13.58 6.70 -18.33
N HIS A 129 -12.48 5.95 -18.36
CA HIS A 129 -12.23 4.98 -19.42
C HIS A 129 -13.32 3.89 -19.46
N VAL A 130 -13.71 3.36 -18.29
CA VAL A 130 -14.79 2.37 -18.23
C VAL A 130 -16.15 2.98 -18.57
N GLN A 131 -16.49 4.15 -18.02
CA GLN A 131 -17.84 4.70 -18.15
C GLN A 131 -18.07 5.44 -19.47
N GLU A 132 -17.11 6.25 -19.91
CA GLU A 132 -17.26 7.11 -21.10
C GLU A 132 -16.71 6.45 -22.37
N ASN A 133 -15.54 5.82 -22.32
CA ASN A 133 -14.94 5.22 -23.54
C ASN A 133 -15.50 3.82 -23.85
N LEU A 134 -15.69 2.98 -22.83
CA LEU A 134 -16.22 1.62 -22.99
C LEU A 134 -17.75 1.56 -22.84
N GLY A 135 -18.40 2.66 -22.45
CA GLY A 135 -19.85 2.72 -22.24
C GLY A 135 -20.34 1.84 -21.08
N GLY A 136 -19.45 1.44 -20.18
CA GLY A 136 -19.73 0.58 -19.03
C GLY A 136 -20.47 1.31 -17.91
N SER A 137 -21.09 0.53 -17.02
CA SER A 137 -21.78 1.03 -15.84
C SER A 137 -20.85 1.20 -14.63
N SER A 138 -21.36 1.82 -13.56
CA SER A 138 -20.65 1.86 -12.26
C SER A 138 -20.38 0.46 -11.69
N PHE A 139 -21.22 -0.53 -12.04
CA PHE A 139 -21.01 -1.93 -11.67
C PHE A 139 -19.80 -2.53 -12.40
N ASP A 140 -19.63 -2.20 -13.69
CA ASP A 140 -18.51 -2.66 -14.51
C ASP A 140 -17.18 -2.11 -13.98
N TYR A 141 -17.15 -0.81 -13.65
CA TYR A 141 -15.98 -0.19 -13.02
C TYR A 141 -15.63 -0.84 -11.69
N SER A 142 -16.63 -1.08 -10.83
CA SER A 142 -16.42 -1.74 -9.54
C SER A 142 -15.93 -3.18 -9.71
N SER A 143 -16.40 -3.86 -10.76
CA SER A 143 -15.98 -5.22 -11.10
C SER A 143 -14.53 -5.26 -11.57
N VAL A 144 -14.11 -4.32 -12.42
CA VAL A 144 -12.69 -4.14 -12.83
C VAL A 144 -11.80 -3.93 -11.61
N LEU A 145 -12.21 -3.06 -10.67
CA LEU A 145 -11.46 -2.83 -9.44
C LEU A 145 -11.38 -4.10 -8.57
N ALA A 146 -12.48 -4.84 -8.42
CA ALA A 146 -12.52 -6.08 -7.65
C ALA A 146 -11.57 -7.14 -8.24
N VAL A 147 -11.56 -7.27 -9.57
CA VAL A 147 -10.63 -8.15 -10.29
C VAL A 147 -9.18 -7.69 -10.10
N GLY A 148 -8.89 -6.39 -10.15
CA GLY A 148 -7.56 -5.85 -9.80
C GLY A 148 -7.12 -6.20 -8.38
N ALA A 149 -8.02 -6.07 -7.40
CA ALA A 149 -7.75 -6.43 -6.01
C ALA A 149 -7.44 -7.94 -5.85
N LEU A 150 -8.13 -8.81 -6.59
CA LEU A 150 -7.81 -10.23 -6.66
C LEU A 150 -6.41 -10.46 -7.22
N GLY A 151 -6.01 -9.74 -8.27
CA GLY A 151 -4.65 -9.79 -8.82
C GLY A 151 -3.61 -9.44 -7.77
N GLY A 152 -3.83 -8.33 -7.05
CA GLY A 152 -2.97 -7.90 -5.96
C GLY A 152 -2.87 -8.92 -4.82
N ALA A 153 -3.98 -9.55 -4.43
CA ALA A 153 -4.02 -10.57 -3.39
C ALA A 153 -3.28 -11.85 -3.79
N VAL A 154 -3.47 -12.31 -5.03
CA VAL A 154 -2.76 -13.46 -5.59
C VAL A 154 -1.25 -13.13 -5.68
N GLY A 155 -0.90 -11.94 -6.14
CA GLY A 155 0.48 -11.47 -6.22
C GLY A 155 1.16 -11.42 -4.85
N GLY A 156 0.48 -10.88 -3.83
CA GLY A 156 1.02 -10.86 -2.46
C GLY A 156 1.18 -12.27 -1.85
N TRP A 157 0.32 -13.23 -2.21
CA TRP A 157 0.45 -14.61 -1.73
C TRP A 157 1.65 -15.32 -2.38
N PHE A 158 1.80 -15.21 -3.70
CA PHE A 158 2.92 -15.84 -4.42
C PHE A 158 4.23 -15.05 -4.38
N GLY A 159 4.17 -13.76 -4.04
CA GLY A 159 5.29 -12.81 -4.10
C GLY A 159 6.49 -13.27 -3.29
N ASN A 160 6.27 -13.72 -2.04
CA ASN A 160 7.36 -14.24 -1.21
C ASN A 160 8.11 -15.43 -1.85
N ARG A 161 7.41 -16.31 -2.59
CA ARG A 161 8.05 -17.42 -3.30
C ARG A 161 8.80 -16.95 -4.54
N ILE A 162 8.26 -15.96 -5.24
CA ILE A 162 8.88 -15.37 -6.43
C ILE A 162 10.15 -14.59 -6.03
N VAL A 163 10.08 -13.76 -5.01
CA VAL A 163 11.23 -13.03 -4.45
C VAL A 163 12.30 -14.00 -3.92
N ALA A 164 11.91 -15.07 -3.25
CA ALA A 164 12.86 -16.08 -2.75
C ALA A 164 13.59 -16.83 -3.86
N THR A 165 13.02 -16.94 -5.07
CA THR A 165 13.61 -17.66 -6.20
C THR A 165 14.40 -16.75 -7.14
N LEU A 166 13.88 -15.56 -7.45
CA LEU A 166 14.49 -14.61 -8.39
C LEU A 166 15.41 -13.59 -7.72
N GLY A 167 15.25 -13.38 -6.41
CA GLY A 167 15.92 -12.34 -5.63
C GLY A 167 15.20 -10.99 -5.71
N PRO A 168 15.29 -10.16 -4.66
CA PRO A 168 14.50 -8.92 -4.52
C PRO A 168 14.81 -7.89 -5.61
N GLY A 169 16.07 -7.70 -5.99
CA GLY A 169 16.45 -6.72 -7.01
C GLY A 169 15.94 -7.07 -8.42
N ARG A 170 15.98 -8.34 -8.81
CA ARG A 170 15.47 -8.79 -10.12
C ARG A 170 13.95 -8.81 -10.15
N THR A 171 13.31 -9.20 -9.05
CA THR A 171 11.84 -9.18 -8.95
C THR A 171 11.31 -7.76 -9.12
N ALA A 172 11.91 -6.78 -8.45
CA ALA A 172 11.55 -5.37 -8.63
C ALA A 172 11.75 -4.87 -10.07
N GLN A 173 12.84 -5.26 -10.73
CA GLN A 173 13.09 -4.91 -12.14
C GLN A 173 12.04 -5.52 -13.07
N TYR A 174 11.67 -6.79 -12.88
CA TYR A 174 10.64 -7.44 -13.68
C TYR A 174 9.26 -6.86 -13.41
N ALA A 175 8.91 -6.56 -12.16
CA ALA A 175 7.67 -5.88 -11.81
C ALA A 175 7.54 -4.53 -12.52
N LEU A 176 8.61 -3.73 -12.51
CA LEU A 176 8.66 -2.45 -13.22
C LEU A 176 8.56 -2.63 -14.75
N LEU A 177 9.31 -3.58 -15.32
CA LEU A 177 9.27 -3.89 -16.75
C LEU A 177 7.90 -4.38 -17.22
N PHE A 178 7.16 -5.12 -16.38
CA PHE A 178 5.79 -5.56 -16.68
C PHE A 178 4.74 -4.46 -16.45
N SER A 179 4.99 -3.53 -15.53
CA SER A 179 4.08 -2.42 -15.23
C SER A 179 3.88 -1.50 -16.45
N THR A 180 4.97 -1.14 -17.15
CA THR A 180 4.93 -0.22 -18.30
C THR A 180 4.05 -0.72 -19.47
N PRO A 181 4.23 -1.94 -20.01
CA PRO A 181 3.36 -2.44 -21.08
C PRO A 181 1.93 -2.65 -20.60
N SER A 182 1.72 -2.98 -19.32
CA SER A 182 0.37 -3.11 -18.76
C SER A 182 -0.43 -1.80 -18.85
N PHE A 183 0.20 -0.64 -18.60
CA PHE A 183 -0.47 0.66 -18.79
C PHE A 183 -0.87 0.90 -20.24
N LEU A 184 -0.03 0.51 -21.22
CA LEU A 184 -0.37 0.60 -22.64
C LEU A 184 -1.52 -0.34 -23.01
N CYS A 185 -1.48 -1.58 -22.51
CA CYS A 185 -2.54 -2.56 -22.73
C CYS A 185 -3.89 -2.12 -22.13
N MET A 186 -3.90 -1.38 -21.01
CA MET A 186 -5.13 -0.82 -20.45
C MET A 186 -5.76 0.22 -21.38
N ALA A 187 -4.95 1.05 -22.05
CA ALA A 187 -5.44 2.09 -22.94
C ALA A 187 -6.05 1.53 -24.25
N VAL A 188 -5.61 0.35 -24.68
CA VAL A 188 -6.03 -0.29 -25.95
C VAL A 188 -7.06 -1.41 -25.71
N ALA A 189 -7.45 -1.66 -24.46
CA ALA A 189 -8.39 -2.72 -24.14
C ALA A 189 -9.75 -2.46 -24.85
N PRO A 190 -10.25 -3.42 -25.66
CA PRO A 190 -11.45 -3.20 -26.48
C PRO A 190 -12.76 -3.34 -25.69
N ASP A 191 -12.70 -3.97 -24.52
CA ASP A 191 -13.87 -4.28 -23.69
C ASP A 191 -13.50 -4.30 -22.20
N THR A 192 -14.53 -4.17 -21.34
CA THR A 192 -14.41 -4.13 -19.88
C THR A 192 -13.74 -5.39 -19.30
N TRP A 193 -13.97 -6.58 -19.89
CA TRP A 193 -13.39 -7.82 -19.40
C TRP A 193 -11.90 -7.93 -19.72
N SER A 194 -11.50 -7.54 -20.93
CA SER A 194 -10.10 -7.39 -21.31
C SER A 194 -9.38 -6.39 -20.41
N LEU A 195 -10.01 -5.24 -20.12
CA LEU A 195 -9.49 -4.25 -19.18
C LEU A 195 -9.33 -4.83 -17.77
N ALA A 196 -10.31 -5.58 -17.28
CA ALA A 196 -10.25 -6.24 -15.97
C ALA A 196 -9.09 -7.24 -15.89
N LEU A 197 -8.85 -8.02 -16.95
CA LEU A 197 -7.74 -8.97 -17.00
C LEU A 197 -6.38 -8.27 -17.03
N VAL A 198 -6.23 -7.20 -17.80
CA VAL A 198 -5.00 -6.39 -17.80
C VAL A 198 -4.79 -5.74 -16.42
N TYR A 199 -5.85 -5.25 -15.79
CA TYR A 199 -5.80 -4.66 -14.46
C TYR A 199 -5.44 -5.70 -13.37
N PHE A 200 -5.90 -6.95 -13.52
CA PHE A 200 -5.46 -8.07 -12.69
C PHE A 200 -3.96 -8.32 -12.81
N LEU A 201 -3.45 -8.47 -14.03
CA LEU A 201 -2.04 -8.75 -14.28
C LEU A 201 -1.13 -7.63 -13.80
N PHE A 202 -1.55 -6.39 -14.00
CA PHE A 202 -0.87 -5.21 -13.49
C PHE A 202 -0.74 -5.27 -11.96
N ASN A 203 -1.85 -5.45 -11.24
CA ASN A 203 -1.85 -5.52 -9.79
C ASN A 203 -1.08 -6.74 -9.25
N PHE A 204 -1.16 -7.90 -9.93
CA PHE A 204 -0.37 -9.08 -9.60
C PHE A 204 1.13 -8.79 -9.71
N SER A 205 1.58 -8.18 -10.80
CA SER A 205 3.00 -7.86 -11.01
C SER A 205 3.51 -6.79 -10.05
N GLY A 206 2.67 -5.83 -9.67
CA GLY A 206 3.03 -4.74 -8.78
C GLY A 206 3.11 -5.14 -7.30
N THR A 207 2.46 -6.23 -6.89
CA THR A 207 2.47 -6.72 -5.49
C THR A 207 3.45 -7.85 -5.21
N VAL A 208 4.10 -8.39 -6.25
CA VAL A 208 5.13 -9.44 -6.18
C VAL A 208 6.51 -8.83 -5.96
#